data_AF-A0A1Q9VTN0-F1
#
_entry.id   AF-A0A1Q9VTN0-F1
#
_cell.length_a   1.000
_cell.length_b   1.000
_cell.length_c   1.000
_cell.angle_alpha   90.00
_cell.angle_beta   90.00
_cell.angle_gamma   90.00
#
_symmetry.space_group_name_H-M   'P 1'
#
loop_
_entity.id
_entity.type
_entity.pdbx_description
1 polymer ?
#
loop_
_entity_poly.entity_id
_entity_poly.type
_entity_poly.pdbx_seq_one_letter_code
_entity_poly.pdbx_strand_id
1 'polypeptide(L)'
;MKIARSTRGAAAPSRADGAAAPAEGAAADAATTGGPTDADLVDAATTDASSSDAATRDDDAVPAARPSRRLEVGSALVALAVLGTLAFLARRIEVRAETGGIDPRWWPELLGTVGAALAVALLVVAVVRPSDRGDLEATTRSGVVRLVATVALAAGYLVLWPLVGFLVATPVFLLAAVVLFAPAAGGRSSSSRC
;
A
#
# COMPACT_ATOMS: atom_id res chain seq x y z
N MET A 1 9.17 58.34 -15.37
CA MET A 1 8.68 58.57 -14.00
C MET A 1 9.35 57.54 -13.09
N LYS A 2 10.30 57.98 -12.26
CA LYS A 2 11.37 57.17 -11.64
C LYS A 2 11.02 56.96 -10.18
N ILE A 3 10.59 55.76 -9.79
CA ILE A 3 10.22 55.45 -8.41
C ILE A 3 11.47 54.93 -7.70
N ALA A 4 12.02 55.77 -6.82
CA ALA A 4 13.10 55.45 -5.91
C ALA A 4 12.59 54.48 -4.83
N ARG A 5 13.12 53.25 -4.79
CA ARG A 5 12.95 52.36 -3.62
C ARG A 5 14.14 52.52 -2.69
N SER A 6 13.82 53.09 -1.55
CA SER A 6 14.65 53.30 -0.37
C SER A 6 15.18 51.97 0.17
N THR A 7 16.50 51.90 0.26
CA THR A 7 17.27 50.92 1.03
C THR A 7 17.14 51.23 2.52
N ARG A 8 16.48 50.36 3.27
CA ARG A 8 16.39 50.38 4.74
C ARG A 8 16.21 48.93 5.17
N GLY A 9 16.99 48.30 6.02
CA GLY A 9 18.18 48.63 6.80
C GLY A 9 18.52 47.32 7.50
N ALA A 10 19.81 46.99 7.59
CA ALA A 10 20.28 45.79 8.26
C ALA A 10 19.89 45.81 9.75
N ALA A 11 19.33 44.70 10.23
CA ALA A 11 19.20 44.41 11.65
C ALA A 11 19.57 42.94 11.87
N ALA A 12 20.82 42.71 12.27
CA ALA A 12 21.26 41.48 12.90
C ALA A 12 20.96 41.56 14.40
N PRO A 13 20.33 40.52 14.95
CA PRO A 13 20.75 39.96 16.23
C PRO A 13 20.68 38.42 16.17
N SER A 14 21.33 37.61 16.99
CA SER A 14 22.26 37.73 18.09
C SER A 14 22.77 36.31 18.27
N ARG A 15 24.08 36.10 18.44
CA ARG A 15 24.61 34.84 18.96
C ARG A 15 24.09 34.63 20.38
N ALA A 16 23.56 33.44 20.64
CA ALA A 16 23.53 32.77 21.93
C ALA A 16 23.75 31.29 21.57
N ASP A 17 24.95 30.73 21.71
CA ASP A 17 25.64 30.34 22.95
C ASP A 17 24.77 29.49 23.89
N GLY A 18 25.17 28.22 24.02
CA GLY A 18 24.65 27.24 24.99
C GLY A 18 23.88 26.09 24.34
N ALA A 19 24.16 24.82 24.58
CA ALA A 19 25.17 24.18 25.38
C ALA A 19 25.28 22.73 24.89
N ALA A 20 26.50 22.21 24.83
CA ALA A 20 26.75 20.79 24.68
C ALA A 20 26.23 20.06 25.93
N ALA A 21 25.44 19.01 25.73
CA ALA A 21 25.15 18.00 26.75
C ALA A 21 25.88 16.70 26.36
N PRO A 22 26.49 16.01 27.34
CA PRO A 22 27.48 14.96 27.11
C PRO A 22 26.86 13.61 26.75
N ALA A 23 27.70 12.80 26.11
CA ALA A 23 27.55 11.36 25.99
C ALA A 23 27.77 10.68 27.35
N GLU A 24 26.82 9.85 27.74
CA GLU A 24 26.88 8.87 28.84
C GLU A 24 26.17 7.63 28.27
N GLY A 25 26.75 6.48 27.98
CA GLY A 25 27.89 5.83 28.62
C GLY A 25 27.38 4.82 29.64
N ALA A 26 26.87 3.66 29.21
CA ALA A 26 26.73 2.49 30.10
C ALA A 26 26.65 1.18 29.30
N ALA A 27 27.82 0.54 29.19
CA ALA A 27 27.95 -0.89 29.00
C ALA A 27 27.65 -1.63 30.31
N ALA A 28 26.95 -2.76 30.23
CA ALA A 28 27.00 -3.89 31.17
C ALA A 28 26.27 -5.05 30.45
N ASP A 29 26.95 -5.96 29.76
CA ASP A 29 27.86 -7.00 30.25
C ASP A 29 27.14 -8.21 30.87
N ALA A 30 27.65 -9.37 30.46
CA ALA A 30 27.64 -10.67 31.12
C ALA A 30 26.39 -11.59 31.10
N ALA A 31 26.67 -12.79 30.56
CA ALA A 31 26.54 -14.11 31.21
C ALA A 31 25.27 -14.94 30.89
N THR A 32 25.41 -16.07 30.18
CA THR A 32 25.65 -17.45 30.74
C THR A 32 24.30 -18.19 30.74
N THR A 33 24.05 -19.39 30.17
CA THR A 33 24.74 -20.70 30.06
C THR A 33 23.91 -21.47 29.01
N GLY A 34 24.45 -22.19 28.03
CA GLY A 34 24.98 -23.54 28.20
C GLY A 34 23.89 -24.59 28.42
N GLY A 35 23.68 -25.49 27.45
CA GLY A 35 22.90 -26.71 27.65
C GLY A 35 22.55 -27.47 26.36
N PRO A 36 23.41 -28.40 25.89
CA PRO A 36 23.03 -29.45 24.96
C PRO A 36 22.37 -30.61 25.72
N THR A 37 21.40 -31.27 25.10
CA THR A 37 21.07 -32.65 25.46
C THR A 37 20.68 -33.38 24.19
N ASP A 38 21.66 -34.13 23.71
CA ASP A 38 21.48 -35.26 22.81
C ASP A 38 20.49 -36.28 23.40
N ALA A 39 20.00 -37.13 22.50
CA ALA A 39 19.47 -38.46 22.76
C ALA A 39 18.12 -38.51 23.49
N ASP A 40 17.04 -38.80 22.75
CA ASP A 40 16.68 -40.19 22.47
C ASP A 40 15.38 -40.29 21.66
N LEU A 41 15.18 -41.47 21.05
CA LEU A 41 14.00 -41.98 20.32
C LEU A 41 14.06 -41.70 18.81
N VAL A 42 14.77 -42.50 18.00
CA VAL A 42 14.73 -43.97 17.77
C VAL A 42 13.41 -44.44 17.09
N ASP A 43 13.61 -45.26 16.06
CA ASP A 43 12.69 -46.10 15.25
C ASP A 43 11.89 -45.40 14.14
N ALA A 44 12.26 -45.49 12.87
CA ALA A 44 12.39 -46.67 12.00
C ALA A 44 11.05 -47.39 11.72
N ALA A 45 10.77 -47.49 10.41
CA ALA A 45 9.81 -48.38 9.78
C ALA A 45 8.31 -48.09 10.00
N THR A 46 7.71 -47.39 9.03
CA THR A 46 6.63 -47.93 8.17
C THR A 46 6.41 -46.93 7.03
N THR A 47 7.20 -47.04 5.97
CA THR A 47 6.87 -46.44 4.68
C THR A 47 6.53 -47.59 3.75
N ASP A 48 5.35 -48.16 3.94
CA ASP A 48 4.79 -49.15 3.04
C ASP A 48 3.46 -48.62 2.49
N ALA A 49 3.43 -48.55 1.16
CA ALA A 49 2.25 -48.66 0.31
C ALA A 49 1.00 -47.84 0.71
N SER A 50 1.01 -46.55 0.37
CA SER A 50 -0.20 -45.95 -0.23
C SER A 50 0.05 -45.79 -1.70
N SER A 51 -0.46 -46.78 -2.43
CA SER A 51 -0.72 -46.82 -3.86
C SER A 51 -1.15 -45.44 -4.35
N SER A 52 -0.18 -44.72 -4.92
CA SER A 52 -0.44 -43.51 -5.69
C SER A 52 -1.21 -43.95 -6.92
N ASP A 53 -2.52 -43.88 -6.80
CA ASP A 53 -3.51 -43.94 -7.86
C ASP A 53 -3.20 -42.79 -8.83
N ALA A 54 -2.24 -43.04 -9.70
CA ALA A 54 -1.89 -42.23 -10.85
C ALA A 54 -2.97 -42.39 -11.93
N ALA A 55 -4.23 -42.22 -11.54
CA ALA A 55 -5.28 -41.82 -12.43
C ALA A 55 -4.86 -40.46 -12.98
N THR A 56 -4.46 -40.48 -14.25
CA THR A 56 -4.47 -39.37 -15.19
C THR A 56 -5.66 -38.46 -14.89
N ARG A 57 -5.45 -37.42 -14.05
CA ARG A 57 -6.28 -36.24 -14.08
C ARG A 57 -5.93 -35.58 -15.40
N ASP A 58 -6.76 -35.87 -16.39
CA ASP A 58 -6.83 -35.11 -17.61
C ASP A 58 -6.69 -33.64 -17.26
N ASP A 59 -5.82 -33.01 -18.03
CA ASP A 59 -5.56 -31.59 -18.05
C ASP A 59 -6.88 -30.80 -18.06
N ASP A 60 -7.35 -30.41 -16.88
CA ASP A 60 -8.12 -29.19 -16.70
C ASP A 60 -7.17 -28.06 -17.08
N ALA A 61 -6.98 -27.89 -18.40
CA ALA A 61 -6.21 -26.83 -18.99
C ALA A 61 -6.87 -25.52 -18.56
N VAL A 62 -6.39 -24.98 -17.44
CA VAL A 62 -6.81 -23.70 -16.89
C VAL A 62 -6.70 -22.72 -18.04
N PRO A 63 -7.82 -22.15 -18.52
CA PRO A 63 -7.81 -21.36 -19.74
C PRO A 63 -6.83 -20.20 -19.55
N ALA A 64 -5.70 -20.27 -20.25
CA ALA A 64 -4.65 -19.26 -20.17
C ALA A 64 -5.28 -17.89 -20.47
N ALA A 65 -5.18 -16.98 -19.51
CA ALA A 65 -5.86 -15.70 -19.58
C ALA A 65 -5.31 -14.92 -20.78
N ARG A 66 -6.21 -14.52 -21.71
CA ARG A 66 -5.79 -13.75 -22.90
C ARG A 66 -5.17 -12.41 -22.45
N PRO A 67 -3.94 -12.10 -22.87
CA PRO A 67 -3.30 -10.84 -22.54
C PRO A 67 -4.06 -9.69 -23.20
N SER A 68 -4.55 -8.73 -22.42
CA SER A 68 -5.20 -7.53 -22.94
C SER A 68 -4.32 -6.29 -22.66
N ARG A 69 -3.38 -6.01 -23.58
CA ARG A 69 -2.57 -4.77 -23.58
C ARG A 69 -3.41 -3.51 -23.35
N ARG A 70 -4.66 -3.51 -23.84
CA ARG A 70 -5.60 -2.39 -23.70
C ARG A 70 -5.94 -2.09 -22.23
N LEU A 71 -6.09 -3.10 -21.37
CA LEU A 71 -6.37 -2.89 -19.94
C LEU A 71 -5.13 -2.40 -19.20
N GLU A 72 -3.93 -2.90 -19.54
CA GLU A 72 -2.68 -2.45 -18.91
C GLU A 72 -2.36 -0.99 -19.26
N VAL A 73 -2.48 -0.63 -20.54
CA VAL A 73 -2.31 0.76 -20.97
C VAL A 73 -3.43 1.63 -20.40
N GLY A 74 -4.67 1.15 -20.40
CA GLY A 74 -5.82 1.87 -19.84
C GLY A 74 -5.64 2.18 -18.35
N SER A 75 -5.23 1.20 -17.54
CA SER A 75 -5.01 1.41 -16.11
C SER A 75 -3.84 2.33 -15.82
N ALA A 76 -2.74 2.22 -16.58
CA ALA A 76 -1.60 3.11 -16.45
C ALA A 76 -1.96 4.57 -16.82
N LEU A 77 -2.76 4.77 -17.87
CA LEU A 77 -3.26 6.09 -18.24
C LEU A 77 -4.20 6.68 -17.19
N VAL A 78 -5.12 5.87 -16.65
CA VAL A 78 -6.01 6.30 -15.56
C VAL A 78 -5.20 6.69 -14.32
N ALA A 79 -4.24 5.88 -13.92
CA ALA A 79 -3.35 6.18 -12.79
C ALA A 79 -2.58 7.49 -13.01
N LEU A 80 -2.01 7.66 -14.21
CA LEU A 80 -1.27 8.88 -14.57
C LEU A 80 -2.18 10.11 -14.56
N ALA A 81 -3.40 10.01 -15.10
CA ALA A 81 -4.36 11.10 -15.10
C ALA A 81 -4.77 11.51 -13.68
N VAL A 82 -5.11 10.55 -12.82
CA VAL A 82 -5.51 10.80 -11.43
C VAL A 82 -4.37 11.41 -10.64
N LEU A 83 -3.17 10.81 -10.67
CA LEU A 83 -2.01 11.26 -9.90
C LEU A 83 -1.44 12.58 -10.43
N GLY A 84 -1.45 12.78 -11.75
CA GLY A 84 -1.10 14.05 -12.38
C GLY A 84 -2.07 15.17 -12.01
N THR A 85 -3.38 14.88 -11.97
CA THR A 85 -4.40 15.84 -11.51
C THR A 85 -4.21 16.18 -10.04
N LEU A 86 -3.94 15.18 -9.19
CA LEU A 86 -3.64 15.39 -7.77
C LEU A 86 -2.42 16.29 -7.58
N ALA A 87 -1.32 16.02 -8.28
CA ALA A 87 -0.10 16.85 -8.24
C ALA A 87 -0.36 18.28 -8.75
N PHE A 88 -1.24 18.44 -9.75
CA PHE A 88 -1.66 19.75 -10.23
C PHE A 88 -2.51 20.51 -9.20
N LEU A 89 -3.47 19.84 -8.56
CA LEU A 89 -4.32 20.43 -7.52
C LEU A 89 -3.52 20.82 -6.27
N ALA A 90 -2.55 19.99 -5.87
CA ALA A 90 -1.68 20.28 -4.72
C ALA A 90 -0.96 21.63 -4.85
N ARG A 91 -0.53 21.98 -6.07
CA ARG A 91 0.14 23.26 -6.37
C ARG A 91 -0.79 24.48 -6.34
N ARG A 92 -2.11 24.28 -6.32
CA ARG A 92 -3.12 25.34 -6.29
C ARG A 92 -3.57 25.72 -4.88
N ILE A 93 -3.11 25.01 -3.85
CA ILE A 93 -3.45 25.31 -2.47
C ILE A 93 -2.67 26.58 -2.05
N GLU A 94 -3.37 27.70 -1.93
CA GLU A 94 -2.80 28.93 -1.35
C GLU A 94 -2.67 28.79 0.16
N VAL A 95 -1.43 28.64 0.63
CA VAL A 95 -1.13 28.46 2.05
C VAL A 95 -0.86 29.83 2.69
N ARG A 96 -1.66 30.22 3.69
CA ARG A 96 -1.31 31.29 4.63
C ARG A 96 -0.19 30.76 5.53
N ALA A 97 1.05 31.01 5.14
CA ALA A 97 2.24 30.55 5.83
C ALA A 97 2.48 31.35 7.13
N GLU A 98 1.76 31.02 8.20
CA GLU A 98 2.00 31.65 9.52
C GLU A 98 2.41 30.65 10.61
N THR A 99 2.26 29.35 10.38
CA THR A 99 2.73 28.32 11.32
C THR A 99 4.02 27.73 10.77
N GLY A 100 5.16 27.97 11.44
CA GLY A 100 6.51 27.52 11.04
C GLY A 100 6.75 26.01 11.06
N GLY A 101 5.79 25.21 10.60
CA GLY A 101 5.84 23.76 10.49
C GLY A 101 5.88 23.27 9.03
N ILE A 102 5.71 21.96 8.89
CA ILE A 102 5.64 21.27 7.60
C ILE A 102 4.47 21.82 6.78
N ASP A 103 4.77 22.25 5.55
CA ASP A 103 3.79 22.82 4.65
C ASP A 103 2.72 21.77 4.29
N PRO A 104 1.41 22.05 4.49
CA PRO A 104 0.35 21.10 4.15
C PRO A 104 0.33 20.69 2.68
N ARG A 105 0.97 21.46 1.78
CA ARG A 105 1.10 21.10 0.36
C ARG A 105 2.15 20.03 0.07
N TRP A 106 3.16 19.86 0.95
CA TRP A 106 4.25 18.91 0.70
C TRP A 106 3.67 17.51 0.52
N TRP A 107 2.82 17.06 1.45
CA TRP A 107 2.42 15.66 1.43
C TRP A 107 1.58 15.28 0.19
N PRO A 108 0.55 16.06 -0.20
CA PRO A 108 -0.15 15.84 -1.47
C PRO A 108 0.76 15.95 -2.70
N GLU A 109 1.73 16.87 -2.70
CA GLU A 109 2.67 17.05 -3.81
C GLU A 109 3.61 15.83 -3.95
N LEU A 110 4.15 15.32 -2.84
CA LEU A 110 5.00 14.14 -2.83
C LEU A 110 4.23 12.88 -3.28
N LEU A 111 3.00 12.67 -2.80
CA LEU A 111 2.15 11.56 -3.25
C LEU A 111 1.84 11.66 -4.75
N GLY A 112 1.45 12.85 -5.22
CA GLY A 112 1.13 13.09 -6.62
C GLY A 112 2.33 12.88 -7.54
N THR A 113 3.50 13.40 -7.17
CA THR A 113 4.74 13.31 -7.97
C THR A 113 5.29 11.89 -8.01
N VAL A 114 5.44 11.22 -6.86
CA VAL A 114 5.92 9.83 -6.79
C VAL A 114 4.92 8.90 -7.48
N GLY A 115 3.63 9.09 -7.23
CA GLY A 115 2.59 8.32 -7.89
C GLY A 115 2.59 8.49 -9.40
N ALA A 116 2.71 9.73 -9.90
CA ALA A 116 2.80 9.98 -11.33
C ALA A 116 4.06 9.36 -11.96
N ALA A 117 5.21 9.42 -11.28
CA ALA A 117 6.44 8.77 -11.74
C ALA A 117 6.27 7.24 -11.85
N LEU A 118 5.64 6.61 -10.86
CA LEU A 118 5.32 5.18 -10.90
C LEU A 118 4.33 4.84 -12.02
N ALA A 119 3.32 5.68 -12.25
CA ALA A 119 2.36 5.48 -13.35
C ALA A 119 3.04 5.57 -14.72
N VAL A 120 3.99 6.50 -14.90
CA VAL A 120 4.83 6.57 -16.12
C VAL A 120 5.68 5.32 -16.25
N ALA A 121 6.34 4.87 -15.18
CA ALA A 121 7.13 3.64 -15.21
C ALA A 121 6.28 2.42 -15.61
N LEU A 122 5.08 2.29 -15.05
CA LEU A 122 4.12 1.24 -15.42
C LEU A 122 3.69 1.34 -16.89
N LEU A 123 3.44 2.55 -17.40
CA LEU A 123 3.09 2.78 -18.79
C LEU A 123 4.24 2.36 -19.72
N VAL A 124 5.49 2.72 -19.39
CA VAL A 124 6.68 2.29 -20.14
C VAL A 124 6.81 0.77 -20.14
N VAL A 125 6.68 0.14 -18.97
CA VAL A 125 6.73 -1.33 -18.85
C VAL A 125 5.64 -1.99 -19.70
N ALA A 126 4.42 -1.48 -19.67
CA ALA A 126 3.29 -2.00 -20.46
C ALA A 126 3.50 -1.87 -21.97
N VAL A 127 4.26 -0.86 -22.42
CA VAL A 127 4.56 -0.66 -23.85
C VAL A 127 5.73 -1.53 -24.30
N VAL A 128 6.81 -1.56 -23.50
CA VAL A 128 8.11 -2.15 -23.88
C VAL A 128 8.15 -3.67 -23.65
N ARG A 129 7.48 -4.19 -22.61
CA ARG A 129 7.57 -5.61 -22.26
C ARG A 129 6.41 -6.40 -22.87
N PRO A 130 6.65 -7.33 -23.83
CA PRO A 130 5.63 -8.29 -24.21
C PRO A 130 5.34 -9.20 -23.00
N SER A 131 4.12 -9.11 -22.48
CA SER A 131 3.68 -9.86 -21.30
C SER A 131 3.54 -11.34 -21.63
N ASP A 132 4.61 -12.11 -21.44
CA ASP A 132 4.54 -13.55 -21.31
C ASP A 132 4.17 -13.87 -19.86
N ARG A 133 2.92 -14.28 -19.65
CA ARG A 133 2.35 -14.46 -18.30
C ARG A 133 1.62 -15.78 -18.20
N GLY A 134 2.34 -16.86 -18.51
CA GLY A 134 1.90 -18.23 -18.21
C GLY A 134 1.69 -18.49 -16.71
N ASP A 135 2.24 -17.63 -15.84
CA ASP A 135 2.20 -17.77 -14.38
C ASP A 135 1.27 -16.75 -13.69
N LEU A 136 0.43 -16.04 -14.45
CA LEU A 136 -0.64 -15.25 -13.82
C LEU A 136 -1.90 -16.08 -13.70
N GLU A 137 -2.28 -16.33 -12.45
CA GLU A 137 -3.62 -16.76 -12.08
C GLU A 137 -4.66 -15.90 -12.80
N ALA A 138 -5.62 -16.54 -13.46
CA ALA A 138 -6.69 -15.84 -14.17
C ALA A 138 -7.37 -14.85 -13.21
N THR A 139 -7.45 -13.58 -13.60
CA THR A 139 -8.11 -12.54 -12.80
C THR A 139 -9.54 -12.98 -12.49
N THR A 140 -9.77 -13.40 -11.25
CA THR A 140 -11.09 -13.88 -10.84
C THR A 140 -12.04 -12.68 -10.77
N ARG A 141 -13.29 -12.83 -11.25
CA ARG A 141 -14.31 -11.77 -11.12
C ARG A 141 -14.47 -11.30 -9.67
N SER A 142 -14.28 -12.22 -8.72
CA SER A 142 -14.28 -11.96 -7.28
C SER A 142 -13.22 -10.93 -6.87
N GLY A 143 -12.00 -11.03 -7.41
CA GLY A 143 -10.93 -10.07 -7.15
C GLY A 143 -11.26 -8.66 -7.65
N VAL A 144 -11.84 -8.55 -8.85
CA VAL A 144 -12.23 -7.25 -9.42
C VAL A 144 -13.34 -6.60 -8.59
N VAL A 145 -14.36 -7.36 -8.17
CA VAL A 145 -15.44 -6.84 -7.32
C VAL A 145 -14.89 -6.33 -5.99
N ARG A 146 -13.98 -7.09 -5.35
CA ARG A 146 -13.31 -6.66 -4.11
C ARG A 146 -12.49 -5.39 -4.30
N LEU A 147 -11.74 -5.29 -5.39
CA LEU A 147 -10.96 -4.10 -5.72
C LEU A 147 -11.87 -2.87 -5.87
N VAL A 148 -12.91 -2.97 -6.71
CA VAL A 148 -13.86 -1.87 -6.95
C VAL A 148 -14.56 -1.49 -5.64
N ALA A 149 -14.99 -2.47 -4.84
CA ALA A 149 -15.62 -2.21 -3.55
C ALA A 149 -14.66 -1.49 -2.59
N THR A 150 -13.38 -1.86 -2.55
CA THR A 150 -12.37 -1.21 -1.70
C THR A 150 -12.14 0.24 -2.13
N VAL A 151 -12.03 0.48 -3.44
CA VAL A 151 -11.88 1.83 -3.99
C VAL A 151 -13.12 2.69 -3.69
N ALA A 152 -14.31 2.14 -3.89
CA ALA A 152 -15.57 2.83 -3.57
C ALA A 152 -15.69 3.13 -2.07
N LEU A 153 -15.27 2.20 -1.20
CA LEU A 153 -15.27 2.38 0.23
C LEU A 153 -14.30 3.51 0.67
N ALA A 154 -13.09 3.53 0.10
CA ALA A 154 -12.12 4.58 0.36
C ALA A 154 -12.63 5.96 -0.11
N ALA A 155 -13.20 6.04 -1.32
CA ALA A 155 -13.79 7.26 -1.83
C ALA A 155 -14.97 7.73 -0.96
N GLY A 156 -15.84 6.81 -0.54
CA GLY A 156 -16.95 7.07 0.38
C GLY A 156 -16.47 7.63 1.71
N TYR A 157 -15.39 7.09 2.28
CA TYR A 157 -14.78 7.64 3.50
C TYR A 157 -14.29 9.07 3.31
N LEU A 158 -13.61 9.38 2.20
CA LEU A 158 -13.12 10.73 1.93
C LEU A 158 -14.26 11.76 1.78
N VAL A 159 -15.40 11.35 1.22
CA VAL A 159 -16.59 12.20 1.12
C VAL A 159 -17.33 12.31 2.46
N LEU A 160 -17.40 11.22 3.22
CA LEU A 160 -18.11 11.16 4.49
C LEU A 160 -17.37 11.93 5.60
N TRP A 161 -16.05 11.87 5.62
CA TRP A 161 -15.21 12.50 6.64
C TRP A 161 -15.53 14.00 6.87
N PRO A 162 -15.56 14.89 5.86
CA PRO A 162 -15.86 16.31 6.09
C PRO A 162 -17.30 16.56 6.59
N LEU A 163 -18.22 15.60 6.43
CA LEU A 163 -19.63 15.75 6.84
C LEU A 163 -19.85 15.40 8.32
N VAL A 164 -19.19 14.35 8.82
CA VAL A 164 -19.44 13.80 10.17
C VAL A 164 -18.24 13.90 11.12
N GLY A 165 -17.08 14.31 10.60
CA GLY A 165 -15.84 14.40 11.37
C GLY A 165 -15.08 13.08 11.48
N PHE A 166 -13.79 13.17 11.81
CA PHE A 166 -12.86 12.03 11.83
C PHE A 166 -13.28 10.93 12.81
N LEU A 167 -13.74 11.34 14.00
CA LEU A 167 -14.06 10.43 15.10
C LEU A 167 -15.21 9.48 14.77
N VAL A 168 -16.17 9.92 13.97
CA VAL A 168 -17.32 9.11 13.54
C VAL A 168 -17.04 8.38 12.23
N ALA A 169 -16.39 9.04 11.26
CA ALA A 169 -16.13 8.44 9.96
C ALA A 169 -15.21 7.22 10.03
N THR A 170 -14.20 7.25 10.91
CA THR A 170 -13.17 6.20 11.03
C THR A 170 -13.73 4.86 11.51
N PRO A 171 -14.45 4.75 12.64
CA PRO A 171 -15.02 3.47 13.07
C PRO A 171 -16.02 2.92 12.06
N VAL A 172 -16.81 3.78 11.41
CA VAL A 172 -17.76 3.36 10.34
C VAL A 172 -17.01 2.76 9.16
N PHE A 173 -15.94 3.43 8.69
CA PHE A 173 -15.11 2.92 7.60
C PHE A 173 -14.44 1.59 7.97
N LEU A 174 -13.87 1.47 9.16
CA LEU A 174 -13.24 0.23 9.63
C LEU A 174 -14.24 -0.91 9.72
N LEU A 175 -15.43 -0.66 10.25
CA LEU A 175 -16.50 -1.66 10.32
C LEU A 175 -16.89 -2.15 8.92
N ALA A 176 -17.07 -1.22 7.98
CA ALA A 176 -17.40 -1.55 6.60
C ALA A 176 -16.27 -2.33 5.91
N ALA A 177 -15.01 -1.98 6.16
CA ALA A 177 -13.85 -2.72 5.65
C ALA A 177 -13.79 -4.14 6.22
N VAL A 178 -14.02 -4.30 7.53
CA VAL A 178 -14.10 -5.62 8.16
C VAL A 178 -15.21 -6.45 7.55
N VAL A 179 -16.41 -5.90 7.36
CA VAL A 179 -17.52 -6.62 6.70
C VAL A 179 -17.18 -7.01 5.25
N LEU A 180 -16.49 -6.13 4.52
CA LEU A 180 -16.11 -6.37 3.13
C LEU A 180 -15.06 -7.48 3.00
N PHE A 181 -14.08 -7.52 3.91
CA PHE A 181 -12.98 -8.49 3.90
C PHE A 181 -13.19 -9.71 4.79
N ALA A 182 -14.22 -9.71 5.64
CA ALA A 182 -14.53 -10.83 6.50
C ALA A 182 -14.69 -12.08 5.63
N PRO A 183 -13.90 -13.13 5.89
CA PRO A 183 -14.21 -14.43 5.31
C PRO A 183 -15.63 -14.77 5.75
N ALA A 184 -16.50 -15.14 4.81
CA ALA A 184 -17.87 -15.50 5.10
C ALA A 184 -17.88 -16.70 6.04
N ALA A 185 -17.78 -16.47 7.35
CA ALA A 185 -17.71 -17.49 8.40
C ALA A 185 -19.06 -18.21 8.60
N GLY A 186 -19.96 -18.12 7.62
CA GLY A 186 -21.35 -18.53 7.68
C GLY A 186 -21.80 -19.46 6.56
N GLY A 187 -20.88 -20.09 5.82
CA GLY A 187 -21.21 -21.23 4.95
C GLY A 187 -21.45 -22.51 5.76
N ARG A 188 -22.30 -22.46 6.79
CA ARG A 188 -22.75 -23.69 7.47
C ARG A 188 -23.63 -24.49 6.53
N SER A 189 -23.07 -25.58 6.03
CA SER A 189 -23.73 -26.88 5.92
C SER A 189 -25.24 -26.85 5.64
N SER A 190 -25.62 -26.75 4.37
CA SER A 190 -26.85 -27.39 3.91
C SER A 190 -26.48 -28.76 3.32
N SER A 191 -25.97 -29.63 4.20
CA SER A 191 -26.15 -31.06 4.05
C SER A 191 -27.59 -31.36 4.44
N SER A 192 -28.47 -31.42 3.45
CA SER A 192 -29.76 -32.10 3.52
C SER A 192 -29.77 -33.00 2.29
N ARG A 193 -29.28 -34.23 2.45
CA ARG A 193 -30.14 -35.42 2.59
C ARG A 193 -31.25 -35.41 1.53
N CYS A 194 -31.05 -36.18 0.47
CA CYS A 194 -31.75 -37.44 0.22
C CYS A 194 -30.91 -38.28 -0.74
#